data_AF-A0A1R3FTB0-F1
#
_entry.id   AF-A0A1R3FTB0-F1
#
_cell.length_a   1.000
_cell.length_b   1.000
_cell.length_c   1.000
_cell.angle_alpha   90.00
_cell.angle_beta   90.00
_cell.angle_gamma   90.00
#
_symmetry.space_group_name_H-M   'P 1'
#
loop_
_entity.id
_entity.type
_entity.pdbx_description
1 polymer ?
#
loop_
_entity_poly.entity_id
_entity_poly.type
_entity_poly.pdbx_seq_one_letter_code
_entity_poly.pdbx_strand_id
1 'polypeptide(L)'
;MRLFHKIVPSVLTVALAVPMANNAEAYTPAIQAALFNGAVRDLDVVEQERLITYTKSLYKTLDTKEATSLLGHQQLKISSYMYLVNYWLTKSISGVLYERGVTLNENDLDDLGIDVDAYKIPMNYIGPMNLSVNKATINGKVCTNSVNSTFKKNYLDIYNVLVKLMNNSNELKLGMPSRAALIFLKAHFYLKIHTPNSTHTYVNNDCISDINGLMTCADDWVLNTDTTQEHIARVRQYMEYDLSRLNMPVVQRNELKRCKLTMYHYLQSGGVTEPLTDGQTIAASEAMFNDISEKLKSYAEATSWKAILGDNQEIMNFFYYPGNYKSSESFDQYTIGRFLLLNQMKASSVRLNRQLSNDLKAAVKSN
;
A
#
# COMPACT_ATOMS: atom_id res chain seq x y z
N MET A 1 15.80 35.72 53.61
CA MET A 1 16.00 36.40 52.31
C MET A 1 15.55 35.41 51.23
N ARG A 2 14.26 35.37 50.85
CA ARG A 2 13.70 35.96 49.60
C ARG A 2 14.65 35.75 48.40
N LEU A 3 14.30 35.13 47.27
CA LEU A 3 13.07 35.28 46.48
C LEU A 3 12.96 34.17 45.40
N PHE A 4 11.72 33.82 45.07
CA PHE A 4 11.24 32.98 43.97
C PHE A 4 11.64 33.47 42.56
N HIS A 5 11.65 32.57 41.56
CA HIS A 5 10.83 32.56 40.31
C HIS A 5 11.15 31.25 39.53
N LYS A 6 10.28 30.23 39.43
CA LYS A 6 9.07 30.00 38.59
C LYS A 6 9.33 29.69 37.09
N ILE A 7 8.68 28.59 36.62
CA ILE A 7 8.23 28.23 35.25
C ILE A 7 9.24 27.41 34.41
N VAL A 8 8.98 26.28 33.73
CA VAL A 8 7.89 25.29 33.47
C VAL A 8 8.58 24.07 32.77
N PRO A 9 8.02 22.85 32.75
CA PRO A 9 8.68 21.64 32.24
C PRO A 9 8.65 21.58 30.70
N SER A 10 9.78 21.28 30.06
CA SER A 10 9.84 21.05 28.61
C SER A 10 10.05 19.57 28.28
N VAL A 11 8.94 18.88 28.04
CA VAL A 11 8.80 17.64 27.26
C VAL A 11 9.10 17.93 25.77
N LEU A 12 10.13 18.73 25.47
CA LEU A 12 10.22 19.39 24.16
C LEU A 12 11.66 19.54 23.69
N THR A 13 12.44 18.45 23.56
CA THR A 13 13.68 18.51 22.76
C THR A 13 14.29 17.18 22.29
N VAL A 14 13.53 16.11 22.02
CA VAL A 14 13.98 15.06 21.06
C VAL A 14 12.78 14.51 20.24
N ALA A 15 11.84 15.38 19.89
CA ALA A 15 10.83 15.14 18.84
C ALA A 15 11.28 15.74 17.48
N LEU A 16 12.53 16.16 17.38
CA LEU A 16 13.13 16.78 16.20
C LEU A 16 14.42 16.03 15.87
N ALA A 17 14.29 14.90 15.17
CA ALA A 17 15.24 14.37 14.18
C ALA A 17 15.05 12.86 13.95
N VAL A 18 13.90 12.41 13.42
CA VAL A 18 13.90 11.34 12.41
C VAL A 18 12.68 11.52 11.50
N PRO A 19 12.80 12.20 10.34
CA PRO A 19 11.91 11.90 9.24
C PRO A 19 12.38 10.57 8.64
N MET A 20 11.68 9.50 8.96
CA MET A 20 11.67 8.31 8.10
C MET A 20 10.23 8.08 7.69
N ALA A 21 9.81 8.86 6.69
CA ALA A 21 8.65 8.51 5.92
C ALA A 21 9.07 7.32 5.03
N ASN A 22 8.90 6.11 5.55
CA ASN A 22 8.87 4.92 4.72
C ASN A 22 7.44 4.81 4.19
N ASN A 23 7.12 5.68 3.23
CA ASN A 23 5.88 5.56 2.46
C ASN A 23 6.02 4.33 1.57
N ALA A 24 5.89 3.14 2.14
CA ALA A 24 5.85 1.98 1.28
C ALA A 24 4.50 2.02 0.56
N GLU A 25 4.45 2.49 -0.69
CA GLU A 25 3.22 2.48 -1.50
C GLU A 25 2.85 1.03 -1.90
N ALA A 26 1.55 0.71 -1.91
CA ALA A 26 1.02 -0.56 -2.40
C ALA A 26 0.96 -0.53 -3.90
N TYR A 27 1.97 -1.05 -4.57
CA TYR A 27 2.16 -0.76 -5.97
C TYR A 27 2.22 0.77 -6.24
N THR A 28 2.62 1.15 -7.44
CA THR A 28 2.55 2.58 -7.80
C THR A 28 1.08 3.04 -7.93
N PRO A 29 0.78 4.34 -7.83
CA PRO A 29 -0.60 4.83 -7.88
C PRO A 29 -1.32 4.47 -9.18
N ALA A 30 -0.59 4.43 -10.29
CA ALA A 30 -1.13 4.05 -11.59
C ALA A 30 -1.51 2.56 -11.62
N ILE A 31 -0.69 1.69 -11.02
CA ILE A 31 -1.05 0.28 -10.84
C ILE A 31 -2.27 0.16 -9.91
N GLN A 32 -2.30 0.85 -8.78
CA GLN A 32 -3.46 0.84 -7.87
C GLN A 32 -4.74 1.25 -8.59
N ALA A 33 -4.69 2.30 -9.42
CA ALA A 33 -5.81 2.75 -10.22
C ALA A 33 -6.24 1.70 -11.26
N ALA A 34 -5.30 1.03 -11.93
CA ALA A 34 -5.60 -0.05 -12.86
C ALA A 34 -6.26 -1.25 -12.15
N LEU A 35 -5.73 -1.68 -11.01
CA LEU A 35 -6.27 -2.78 -10.21
C LEU A 35 -7.65 -2.45 -9.65
N PHE A 36 -7.86 -1.21 -9.19
CA PHE A 36 -9.16 -0.73 -8.73
C PHE A 36 -10.17 -0.68 -9.87
N ASN A 37 -9.78 -0.18 -11.05
CA ASN A 37 -10.65 -0.13 -12.22
C ASN A 37 -11.10 -1.53 -12.66
N GLY A 38 -10.16 -2.49 -12.65
CA GLY A 38 -10.46 -3.90 -12.85
C GLY A 38 -11.46 -4.46 -11.87
N ALA A 39 -11.24 -4.18 -10.58
CA ALA A 39 -12.14 -4.63 -9.53
C ALA A 39 -13.54 -4.04 -9.69
N VAL A 40 -13.67 -2.78 -10.12
CA VAL A 40 -14.97 -2.11 -10.34
C VAL A 40 -15.71 -2.69 -11.55
N ARG A 41 -14.99 -3.04 -12.62
CA ARG A 41 -15.58 -3.56 -13.85
C ARG A 41 -16.47 -4.78 -13.61
N ASP A 42 -16.05 -5.65 -12.70
CA ASP A 42 -16.74 -6.91 -12.39
C ASP A 42 -17.78 -6.75 -11.25
N LEU A 43 -18.07 -5.53 -10.79
CA LEU A 43 -19.15 -5.26 -9.84
C LEU A 43 -20.52 -5.27 -10.53
N ASP A 44 -21.57 -5.58 -9.78
CA ASP A 44 -22.94 -5.46 -10.28
C ASP A 44 -23.27 -3.98 -10.57
N VAL A 45 -24.13 -3.72 -11.57
CA VAL A 45 -24.52 -2.35 -11.98
C VAL A 45 -24.98 -1.50 -10.80
N VAL A 46 -25.75 -2.08 -9.88
CA VAL A 46 -26.24 -1.40 -8.68
C VAL A 46 -25.10 -0.95 -7.76
N GLU A 47 -24.04 -1.76 -7.64
CA GLU A 47 -22.87 -1.45 -6.81
C GLU A 47 -22.02 -0.36 -7.48
N GLN A 48 -21.85 -0.43 -8.80
CA GLN A 48 -21.17 0.61 -9.57
C GLN A 48 -21.85 1.98 -9.42
N GLU A 49 -23.19 2.04 -9.53
CA GLU A 49 -23.95 3.29 -9.35
C GLU A 49 -23.83 3.86 -7.93
N ARG A 50 -23.73 3.00 -6.91
CA ARG A 50 -23.45 3.44 -5.55
C ARG A 50 -22.06 4.02 -5.41
N LEU A 51 -21.06 3.37 -5.99
CA LEU A 51 -19.70 3.88 -5.99
C LEU A 51 -19.62 5.24 -6.70
N ILE A 52 -20.35 5.42 -7.81
CA ILE A 52 -20.51 6.73 -8.49
C ILE A 52 -21.11 7.76 -7.53
N THR A 53 -22.18 7.41 -6.82
CA THR A 53 -22.85 8.31 -5.87
C THR A 53 -21.93 8.72 -4.73
N TYR A 54 -21.21 7.76 -4.14
CA TYR A 54 -20.23 7.99 -3.09
C TYR A 54 -19.11 8.91 -3.57
N THR A 55 -18.56 8.65 -4.76
CA THR A 55 -17.52 9.47 -5.37
C THR A 55 -18.00 10.90 -5.62
N LYS A 56 -19.21 11.08 -6.16
CA LYS A 56 -19.84 12.40 -6.33
C LYS A 56 -20.02 13.15 -5.00
N SER A 57 -20.33 12.43 -3.92
CA SER A 57 -20.46 13.04 -2.59
C SER A 57 -19.10 13.48 -2.03
N LEU A 58 -18.07 12.66 -2.22
CA LEU A 58 -16.70 12.94 -1.78
C LEU A 58 -16.11 14.14 -2.52
N TYR A 59 -16.33 14.25 -3.82
CA TYR A 59 -15.84 15.37 -4.65
C TYR A 59 -16.18 16.73 -4.05
N LYS A 60 -17.39 16.88 -3.50
CA LYS A 60 -17.89 18.12 -2.91
C LYS A 60 -17.20 18.52 -1.60
N THR A 61 -16.43 17.62 -1.02
CA THR A 61 -15.74 17.78 0.27
C THR A 61 -14.22 17.84 0.12
N LEU A 62 -13.70 17.84 -1.11
CA LEU A 62 -12.26 17.88 -1.33
C LEU A 62 -11.71 19.26 -0.99
N ASP A 63 -10.64 19.29 -0.19
CA ASP A 63 -9.85 20.49 0.02
C ASP A 63 -9.05 20.87 -1.25
N THR A 64 -8.48 22.08 -1.32
CA THR A 64 -7.74 22.52 -2.51
C THR A 64 -6.54 21.63 -2.83
N LYS A 65 -5.86 21.07 -1.83
CA LYS A 65 -4.71 20.17 -2.03
C LYS A 65 -5.17 18.83 -2.58
N GLU A 66 -6.27 18.28 -2.06
CA GLU A 66 -6.91 17.06 -2.56
C GLU A 66 -7.37 17.24 -4.01
N ALA A 67 -8.06 18.33 -4.32
CA ALA A 67 -8.48 18.61 -5.69
C ALA A 67 -7.28 18.73 -6.64
N THR A 68 -6.17 19.31 -6.16
CA THR A 68 -4.93 19.42 -6.95
C THR A 68 -4.31 18.04 -7.22
N SER A 69 -4.37 17.10 -6.26
CA SER A 69 -3.88 15.73 -6.45
C SER A 69 -4.66 14.93 -7.51
N LEU A 70 -5.84 15.39 -7.93
CA LEU A 70 -6.61 14.80 -9.03
C LEU A 70 -6.33 15.44 -10.40
N LEU A 71 -5.62 16.57 -10.45
CA LEU A 71 -5.35 17.26 -11.71
C LEU A 71 -4.47 16.40 -12.61
N GLY A 72 -4.90 16.22 -13.87
CA GLY A 72 -4.21 15.40 -14.86
C GLY A 72 -4.68 13.95 -14.91
N HIS A 73 -5.55 13.53 -13.99
CA HIS A 73 -6.07 12.15 -13.89
C HIS A 73 -7.59 12.06 -14.13
N GLN A 74 -8.20 13.09 -14.71
CA GLN A 74 -9.66 13.17 -14.85
C GLN A 74 -10.23 12.09 -15.77
N GLN A 75 -9.43 11.53 -16.69
CA GLN A 75 -9.90 10.50 -17.62
C GLN A 75 -10.14 9.16 -16.91
N LEU A 76 -9.50 8.93 -15.76
CA LEU A 76 -9.69 7.73 -14.92
C LEU A 76 -11.00 7.71 -14.14
N LYS A 77 -11.77 8.81 -14.12
CA LYS A 77 -13.07 8.90 -13.43
C LYS A 77 -12.96 8.49 -11.96
N ILE A 78 -13.57 7.36 -11.56
CA ILE A 78 -13.61 6.91 -10.16
C ILE A 78 -12.22 6.45 -9.69
N SER A 79 -11.45 5.75 -10.52
CA SER A 79 -10.14 5.23 -10.12
C SER A 79 -9.09 6.34 -9.93
N SER A 80 -9.35 7.56 -10.42
CA SER A 80 -8.52 8.75 -10.12
C SER A 80 -8.38 9.01 -8.61
N TYR A 81 -9.37 8.61 -7.81
CA TYR A 81 -9.37 8.80 -6.35
C TYR A 81 -8.35 7.90 -5.65
N MET A 82 -7.80 6.88 -6.31
CA MET A 82 -6.63 6.15 -5.77
C MET A 82 -5.40 7.06 -5.66
N TYR A 83 -5.27 8.10 -6.50
CA TYR A 83 -4.18 9.10 -6.38
C TYR A 83 -4.36 10.02 -5.17
N LEU A 84 -5.59 10.23 -4.68
CA LEU A 84 -5.85 10.99 -3.45
C LEU A 84 -5.31 10.28 -2.21
N VAL A 85 -5.33 8.94 -2.23
CA VAL A 85 -4.95 8.17 -1.05
C VAL A 85 -3.53 8.51 -0.60
N ASN A 86 -2.60 8.72 -1.54
CA ASN A 86 -1.24 9.14 -1.21
C ASN A 86 -1.17 10.45 -0.42
N TYR A 87 -2.04 11.42 -0.72
CA TYR A 87 -2.17 12.62 0.10
C TYR A 87 -2.76 12.29 1.47
N TRP A 88 -3.83 11.49 1.54
CA TRP A 88 -4.45 11.09 2.80
C TRP A 88 -3.53 10.31 3.72
N LEU A 89 -2.56 9.57 3.19
CA LEU A 89 -1.56 8.89 4.02
C LEU A 89 -0.80 9.86 4.93
N THR A 90 -0.65 11.14 4.53
CA THR A 90 -0.02 12.16 5.39
C THR A 90 -0.86 12.57 6.60
N LYS A 91 -2.14 12.17 6.63
CA LYS A 91 -3.11 12.42 7.70
C LYS A 91 -3.40 11.10 8.46
N SER A 92 -4.02 11.21 9.63
CA SER A 92 -4.65 10.07 10.32
C SER A 92 -6.02 9.76 9.71
N ILE A 93 -6.60 8.61 10.04
CA ILE A 93 -8.00 8.33 9.65
C ILE A 93 -8.92 9.39 10.26
N SER A 94 -8.67 9.78 11.51
CA SER A 94 -9.42 10.88 12.16
C SER A 94 -9.32 12.19 11.39
N GLY A 95 -8.13 12.55 10.90
CA GLY A 95 -7.91 13.74 10.08
C GLY A 95 -8.63 13.67 8.74
N VAL A 96 -8.65 12.51 8.09
CA VAL A 96 -9.41 12.33 6.83
C VAL A 96 -10.91 12.50 7.06
N LEU A 97 -11.46 11.89 8.12
CA LEU A 97 -12.88 12.00 8.47
C LEU A 97 -13.28 13.43 8.91
N TYR A 98 -12.40 14.13 9.62
CA TYR A 98 -12.63 15.50 10.08
C TYR A 98 -12.88 16.46 8.91
N GLU A 99 -12.08 16.37 7.84
CA GLU A 99 -12.28 17.18 6.61
C GLU A 99 -13.63 16.90 5.92
N ARG A 100 -14.28 15.77 6.24
CA ARG A 100 -15.61 15.39 5.76
C ARG A 100 -16.70 15.69 6.80
N GLY A 101 -16.40 16.49 7.81
CA GLY A 101 -17.33 16.94 8.84
C GLY A 101 -17.66 15.88 9.90
N VAL A 102 -16.83 14.85 10.04
CA VAL A 102 -17.05 13.78 11.03
C VAL A 102 -16.02 13.87 12.15
N THR A 103 -16.52 13.99 13.39
CA THR A 103 -15.71 13.87 14.61
C THR A 103 -16.31 12.77 15.45
N LEU A 104 -15.51 11.75 15.79
CA LEU A 104 -15.94 10.61 16.60
C LEU A 104 -15.34 10.72 18.00
N ASN A 105 -16.13 10.39 19.01
CA ASN A 105 -15.67 10.31 20.39
C ASN A 105 -14.85 9.04 20.59
N GLU A 106 -13.76 9.12 21.34
CA GLU A 106 -12.90 7.97 21.67
C GLU A 106 -13.65 6.89 22.43
N ASN A 107 -14.58 7.26 23.32
CA ASN A 107 -15.39 6.28 24.03
C ASN A 107 -16.25 5.45 23.07
N ASP A 108 -16.87 6.09 22.07
CA ASP A 108 -17.67 5.38 21.06
C ASP A 108 -16.79 4.44 20.20
N LEU A 109 -15.53 4.83 19.96
CA LEU A 109 -14.57 4.01 19.24
C LEU A 109 -14.16 2.78 20.08
N ASP A 110 -13.82 2.99 21.35
CA ASP A 110 -13.42 1.93 22.28
C ASP A 110 -14.57 0.94 22.53
N ASP A 111 -15.81 1.41 22.67
CA ASP A 111 -17.00 0.57 22.84
C ASP A 111 -17.23 -0.35 21.63
N LEU A 112 -16.87 0.12 20.43
CA LEU A 112 -16.90 -0.67 19.19
C LEU A 112 -15.62 -1.48 18.94
N GLY A 113 -14.69 -1.46 19.90
CA GLY A 113 -13.39 -2.10 19.85
C GLY A 113 -12.48 -1.55 18.75
N ILE A 114 -12.71 -0.31 18.30
CA ILE A 114 -11.86 0.36 17.33
C ILE A 114 -10.61 0.86 18.04
N ASP A 115 -9.45 0.44 17.56
CA ASP A 115 -8.18 0.87 18.13
C ASP A 115 -7.94 2.38 17.90
N VAL A 116 -8.15 3.16 18.95
CA VAL A 116 -8.04 4.63 18.96
C VAL A 116 -6.66 5.11 18.53
N ASP A 117 -5.60 4.41 18.93
CA ASP A 117 -4.24 4.75 18.56
C ASP A 117 -4.02 4.57 17.04
N ALA A 118 -4.67 3.59 16.39
CA ALA A 118 -4.62 3.42 14.92
C ALA A 118 -5.44 4.48 14.20
N TYR A 119 -6.60 4.78 14.77
CA TYR A 119 -7.48 5.78 14.22
C TYR A 119 -6.81 7.17 14.17
N LYS A 120 -5.95 7.48 15.14
CA LYS A 120 -5.32 8.80 15.31
C LYS A 120 -3.91 8.94 14.79
N ILE A 121 -3.17 7.84 14.58
CA ILE A 121 -1.83 7.94 14.02
C ILE A 121 -1.88 8.34 12.54
N PRO A 122 -1.03 9.27 12.06
CA PRO A 122 -0.93 9.53 10.63
C PRO A 122 -0.49 8.26 9.88
N MET A 123 -1.20 7.96 8.79
CA MET A 123 -1.11 6.66 8.11
C MET A 123 0.23 6.41 7.41
N ASN A 124 1.02 7.46 7.19
CA ASN A 124 2.38 7.40 6.64
C ASN A 124 3.44 7.01 7.68
N TYR A 125 3.11 6.98 8.98
CA TYR A 125 4.00 6.46 10.03
C TYR A 125 3.92 4.94 10.17
N ILE A 126 3.28 4.27 9.21
CA ILE A 126 3.02 2.84 9.28
C ILE A 126 3.84 2.14 8.22
N GLY A 127 4.51 1.09 8.67
CA GLY A 127 5.46 0.31 7.89
C GLY A 127 5.01 -1.13 7.66
N PRO A 128 5.76 -1.84 6.80
CA PRO A 128 5.50 -3.25 6.49
C PRO A 128 5.58 -4.13 7.72
N MET A 129 4.93 -5.30 7.65
CA MET A 129 5.02 -6.29 8.71
C MET A 129 6.47 -6.77 8.84
N ASN A 130 7.05 -6.63 10.04
CA ASN A 130 8.40 -7.09 10.35
C ASN A 130 8.40 -8.61 10.54
N LEU A 131 8.45 -9.36 9.43
CA LEU A 131 8.60 -10.81 9.44
C LEU A 131 9.86 -11.18 8.66
N SER A 132 10.81 -11.85 9.33
CA SER A 132 12.00 -12.38 8.67
C SER A 132 11.60 -13.56 7.78
N VAL A 133 11.70 -13.37 6.46
CA VAL A 133 11.45 -14.43 5.47
C VAL A 133 12.43 -15.59 5.66
N ASN A 134 13.66 -15.26 6.06
CA ASN A 134 14.72 -16.17 6.47
C ASN A 134 15.66 -15.44 7.42
N LYS A 135 16.45 -16.19 8.19
CA LYS A 135 17.55 -15.66 9.00
C LYS A 135 18.64 -15.07 8.09
N ALA A 136 18.43 -13.86 7.57
CA ALA A 136 19.38 -13.18 6.69
C ALA A 136 20.74 -13.11 7.39
N THR A 137 21.80 -13.58 6.73
CA THR A 137 23.14 -13.56 7.31
C THR A 137 23.89 -12.35 6.78
N ILE A 138 24.19 -11.39 7.64
CA ILE A 138 24.95 -10.17 7.30
C ILE A 138 26.31 -10.29 7.99
N ASN A 139 27.40 -10.20 7.24
CA ASN A 139 28.78 -10.32 7.78
C ASN A 139 28.99 -11.59 8.63
N GLY A 140 28.42 -12.73 8.21
CA GLY A 140 28.50 -14.00 8.94
C GLY A 140 27.61 -14.09 10.18
N LYS A 141 26.85 -13.05 10.53
CA LYS A 141 25.88 -13.07 11.63
C LYS A 141 24.48 -13.29 11.11
N VAL A 142 23.87 -14.36 11.60
CA VAL A 142 22.49 -14.74 11.36
C VAL A 142 21.58 -13.74 12.08
N CYS A 143 20.75 -12.99 11.34
CA CYS A 143 19.76 -12.10 11.93
C CYS A 143 18.62 -12.94 12.53
N THR A 144 18.68 -13.16 13.85
CA THR A 144 17.77 -14.06 14.57
C THR A 144 16.61 -13.35 15.26
N ASN A 145 16.68 -12.04 15.50
CA ASN A 145 15.73 -11.32 16.35
C ASN A 145 15.28 -10.00 15.74
N SER A 146 13.97 -9.85 15.50
CA SER A 146 13.33 -8.57 15.17
C SER A 146 13.24 -7.66 16.40
N VAL A 147 14.38 -7.11 16.85
CA VAL A 147 14.37 -6.13 17.94
C VAL A 147 14.03 -4.75 17.39
N ASN A 148 12.74 -4.49 17.16
CA ASN A 148 12.27 -3.13 16.97
C ASN A 148 11.15 -2.86 17.99
N SER A 149 11.50 -2.13 19.05
CA SER A 149 10.51 -1.59 19.97
C SER A 149 9.74 -0.47 19.27
N THR A 150 8.45 -0.67 19.05
CA THR A 150 7.49 0.44 18.90
C THR A 150 7.46 1.23 17.58
N PHE A 151 7.76 0.62 16.42
CA PHE A 151 7.23 1.09 15.10
C PHE A 151 5.79 0.52 14.86
N LYS A 152 5.06 0.32 15.96
CA LYS A 152 4.19 -0.83 16.27
C LYS A 152 2.71 -0.51 16.08
N LYS A 153 2.33 -0.15 14.86
CA LYS A 153 0.96 -0.31 14.41
C LYS A 153 0.92 -0.80 12.99
N ASN A 154 0.55 -2.06 12.81
CA ASN A 154 0.68 -2.77 11.55
C ASN A 154 -0.24 -2.15 10.47
N TYR A 155 0.12 -2.29 9.19
CA TYR A 155 -0.82 -2.05 8.08
C TYR A 155 -2.16 -2.76 8.29
N LEU A 156 -2.11 -3.94 8.90
CA LEU A 156 -3.29 -4.72 9.27
C LEU A 156 -4.15 -4.05 10.34
N ASP A 157 -3.57 -3.30 11.29
CA ASP A 157 -4.31 -2.63 12.36
C ASP A 157 -5.13 -1.46 11.78
N ILE A 158 -4.54 -0.67 10.88
CA ILE A 158 -5.30 0.36 10.14
C ILE A 158 -6.36 -0.28 9.27
N TYR A 159 -6.02 -1.34 8.52
CA TYR A 159 -7.00 -2.04 7.71
C TYR A 159 -8.18 -2.52 8.58
N ASN A 160 -7.91 -3.10 9.75
CA ASN A 160 -8.93 -3.54 10.69
C ASN A 160 -9.75 -2.38 11.25
N VAL A 161 -9.12 -1.23 11.55
CA VAL A 161 -9.85 -0.01 11.94
C VAL A 161 -10.76 0.47 10.80
N LEU A 162 -10.28 0.51 9.56
CA LEU A 162 -11.09 0.88 8.39
C LEU A 162 -12.27 -0.09 8.20
N VAL A 163 -12.05 -1.39 8.38
CA VAL A 163 -13.11 -2.42 8.36
C VAL A 163 -14.15 -2.14 9.46
N LYS A 164 -13.73 -1.91 10.70
CA LYS A 164 -14.65 -1.64 11.82
C LYS A 164 -15.43 -0.35 11.63
N LEU A 165 -14.77 0.73 11.18
CA LEU A 165 -15.44 2.00 10.86
C LEU A 165 -16.50 1.82 9.76
N MET A 166 -16.21 1.04 8.72
CA MET A 166 -17.16 0.74 7.66
C MET A 166 -18.35 -0.09 8.17
N ASN A 167 -18.07 -1.13 8.95
CA ASN A 167 -19.10 -2.02 9.51
C ASN A 167 -20.04 -1.29 10.49
N ASN A 168 -19.50 -0.36 11.28
CA ASN A 168 -20.25 0.44 12.26
C ASN A 168 -20.64 1.83 11.73
N SER A 169 -20.62 2.02 10.41
CA SER A 169 -20.79 3.36 9.80
C SER A 169 -22.15 4.01 10.06
N ASN A 170 -23.19 3.23 10.38
CA ASN A 170 -24.51 3.77 10.74
C ASN A 170 -24.57 4.21 12.20
N GLU A 171 -24.05 3.39 13.11
CA GLU A 171 -23.97 3.69 14.54
C GLU A 171 -23.11 4.93 14.78
N LEU A 172 -21.97 5.01 14.09
CA LEU A 172 -21.07 6.16 14.08
C LEU A 172 -21.57 7.35 13.24
N LYS A 173 -22.76 7.24 12.62
CA LYS A 173 -23.38 8.29 11.79
C LYS A 173 -22.44 8.86 10.70
N LEU A 174 -21.63 8.00 10.09
CA LEU A 174 -20.70 8.40 9.03
C LEU A 174 -21.47 8.80 7.78
N GLY A 175 -21.32 10.06 7.34
CA GLY A 175 -21.90 10.54 6.09
C GLY A 175 -21.30 9.88 4.84
N MET A 176 -21.99 9.96 3.69
CA MET A 176 -21.52 9.36 2.43
C MET A 176 -20.09 9.79 2.02
N PRO A 177 -19.67 11.07 2.16
CA PRO A 177 -18.30 11.46 1.82
C PRO A 177 -17.24 10.75 2.67
N SER A 178 -17.54 10.54 3.96
CA SER A 178 -16.66 9.79 4.87
C SER A 178 -16.58 8.32 4.50
N ARG A 179 -17.72 7.68 4.20
CA ARG A 179 -17.75 6.28 3.73
C ARG A 179 -16.99 6.11 2.42
N ALA A 180 -17.11 7.06 1.50
CA ALA A 180 -16.36 7.07 0.25
C ALA A 180 -14.84 7.12 0.50
N ALA A 181 -14.36 8.03 1.36
CA ALA A 181 -12.96 8.10 1.71
C ALA A 181 -12.45 6.80 2.36
N LEU A 182 -13.24 6.21 3.27
CA LEU A 182 -12.93 4.93 3.90
C LEU A 182 -12.85 3.78 2.88
N ILE A 183 -13.68 3.75 1.83
CA ILE A 183 -13.61 2.73 0.77
C ILE A 183 -12.28 2.80 0.03
N PHE A 184 -11.84 4.00 -0.39
CA PHE A 184 -10.58 4.16 -1.11
C PHE A 184 -9.36 3.88 -0.21
N LEU A 185 -9.39 4.32 1.05
CA LEU A 185 -8.36 3.95 2.04
C LEU A 185 -8.33 2.43 2.25
N LYS A 186 -9.50 1.81 2.43
CA LYS A 186 -9.61 0.37 2.64
C LYS A 186 -9.09 -0.40 1.42
N ALA A 187 -9.43 0.02 0.20
CA ALA A 187 -8.90 -0.56 -1.03
C ALA A 187 -7.37 -0.44 -1.11
N HIS A 188 -6.80 0.71 -0.75
CA HIS A 188 -5.36 0.91 -0.72
C HIS A 188 -4.64 -0.02 0.27
N PHE A 189 -5.08 -0.04 1.54
CA PHE A 189 -4.49 -0.92 2.55
C PHE A 189 -4.74 -2.40 2.22
N TYR A 190 -5.84 -2.72 1.53
CA TYR A 190 -6.09 -4.07 1.02
C TYR A 190 -5.04 -4.48 -0.02
N LEU A 191 -4.80 -3.63 -1.02
CA LEU A 191 -3.76 -3.87 -2.04
C LEU A 191 -2.37 -3.98 -1.41
N LYS A 192 -2.07 -3.24 -0.32
CA LYS A 192 -0.78 -3.34 0.42
C LYS A 192 -0.50 -4.73 0.93
N ILE A 193 -1.49 -5.38 1.50
CA ILE A 193 -1.30 -6.73 2.06
C ILE A 193 -1.01 -7.74 0.94
N HIS A 194 -1.31 -7.42 -0.32
CA HIS A 194 -1.09 -8.29 -1.46
C HIS A 194 0.26 -8.08 -2.16
N THR A 195 0.96 -6.98 -1.88
CA THR A 195 2.31 -6.77 -2.40
C THR A 195 3.33 -7.58 -1.58
N PRO A 196 4.16 -8.43 -2.20
CA PRO A 196 5.04 -9.35 -1.47
C PRO A 196 5.95 -8.68 -0.42
N ASN A 197 6.65 -7.62 -0.79
CA ASN A 197 7.56 -6.88 0.09
C ASN A 197 6.85 -6.08 1.20
N SER A 198 5.58 -5.70 1.02
CA SER A 198 4.79 -4.99 2.04
C SER A 198 4.43 -5.86 3.26
N THR A 199 4.47 -7.19 3.11
CA THR A 199 4.15 -8.15 4.20
C THR A 199 5.37 -8.88 4.77
N HIS A 200 6.48 -8.84 4.05
CA HIS A 200 7.68 -9.61 4.33
C HIS A 200 8.89 -8.69 4.15
N THR A 201 9.11 -7.86 5.18
CA THR A 201 10.22 -6.91 5.29
C THR A 201 10.97 -7.14 6.61
N TYR A 202 12.29 -6.89 6.63
CA TYR A 202 13.06 -6.83 7.87
C TYR A 202 13.91 -5.55 7.95
N VAL A 203 13.70 -4.73 8.99
CA VAL A 203 14.62 -3.66 9.41
C VAL A 203 14.68 -3.62 10.93
N ASN A 204 15.89 -3.70 11.50
CA ASN A 204 16.14 -3.16 12.83
C ASN A 204 17.50 -2.45 12.89
N ASN A 205 17.81 -1.84 14.04
CA ASN A 205 19.02 -1.05 14.24
C ASN A 205 20.33 -1.86 14.12
N ASP A 206 20.25 -3.19 14.25
CA ASP A 206 21.41 -4.10 14.28
C ASP A 206 21.55 -4.96 13.00
N CYS A 207 20.49 -5.04 12.20
CA CYS A 207 20.38 -5.83 10.98
C CYS A 207 19.57 -5.01 9.96
N ILE A 208 20.28 -4.42 8.99
CA ILE A 208 19.68 -3.87 7.78
C ILE A 208 19.52 -5.03 6.82
N SER A 209 18.35 -5.67 6.82
CA SER A 209 18.13 -6.75 5.86
C SER A 209 17.76 -6.17 4.51
N ASP A 210 18.38 -6.72 3.48
CA ASP A 210 17.99 -6.55 2.09
C ASP A 210 16.54 -7.00 1.80
N ILE A 211 15.83 -7.59 2.77
CA ILE A 211 14.44 -8.07 2.63
C ILE A 211 13.43 -6.93 2.31
N ASN A 212 13.77 -5.66 2.51
CA ASN A 212 12.97 -4.57 1.91
C ASN A 212 13.07 -4.46 0.39
N GLY A 213 14.08 -5.08 -0.23
CA GLY A 213 14.49 -4.83 -1.60
C GLY A 213 15.05 -3.42 -1.83
N LEU A 214 15.30 -2.67 -0.76
CA LEU A 214 15.86 -1.32 -0.81
C LEU A 214 17.38 -1.33 -0.91
N MET A 215 18.06 -2.46 -0.66
CA MET A 215 19.52 -2.55 -0.80
C MET A 215 19.97 -3.35 -2.02
N THR A 216 19.09 -4.16 -2.61
CA THR A 216 19.37 -4.91 -3.83
C THR A 216 18.90 -4.16 -5.08
N CYS A 217 19.84 -4.07 -6.00
CA CYS A 217 19.63 -3.58 -7.34
C CYS A 217 18.85 -4.61 -8.16
N ALA A 218 17.82 -4.18 -8.88
CA ALA A 218 17.07 -4.98 -9.83
C ALA A 218 17.58 -4.82 -11.26
N ASP A 219 18.80 -4.31 -11.48
CA ASP A 219 19.31 -4.00 -12.82
C ASP A 219 19.33 -5.21 -13.74
N ASP A 220 19.72 -6.38 -13.23
CA ASP A 220 19.69 -7.63 -14.01
C ASP A 220 18.26 -8.04 -14.37
N TRP A 221 17.30 -7.84 -13.45
CA TRP A 221 15.89 -8.09 -13.72
C TRP A 221 15.35 -7.15 -14.80
N VAL A 222 15.64 -5.84 -14.66
CA VAL A 222 15.25 -4.81 -15.62
C VAL A 222 15.82 -5.10 -17.01
N LEU A 223 17.10 -5.48 -17.10
CA LEU A 223 17.76 -5.84 -18.35
C LEU A 223 17.10 -7.04 -19.05
N ASN A 224 16.72 -8.08 -18.31
CA ASN A 224 16.11 -9.29 -18.90
C ASN A 224 14.62 -9.14 -19.22
N THR A 225 13.96 -8.09 -18.71
CA THR A 225 12.53 -7.83 -19.00
C THR A 225 12.28 -6.90 -20.18
N ASP A 226 13.33 -6.45 -20.89
CA ASP A 226 13.23 -5.56 -22.08
C ASP A 226 12.34 -4.32 -21.86
N THR A 227 12.37 -3.74 -20.66
CA THR A 227 11.52 -2.59 -20.30
C THR A 227 11.98 -1.30 -20.97
N THR A 228 11.03 -0.43 -21.34
CA THR A 228 11.38 0.84 -21.99
C THR A 228 12.05 1.83 -21.03
N GLN A 229 12.89 2.71 -21.56
CA GLN A 229 13.56 3.75 -20.76
C GLN A 229 12.58 4.69 -20.07
N GLU A 230 11.41 4.93 -20.67
CA GLU A 230 10.36 5.77 -20.09
C GLU A 230 9.77 5.15 -18.82
N HIS A 231 9.51 3.83 -18.83
CA HIS A 231 9.05 3.14 -17.62
C HIS A 231 10.13 3.17 -16.53
N ILE A 232 11.39 2.88 -16.88
CA ILE A 232 12.50 2.95 -15.92
C ILE A 232 12.60 4.36 -15.32
N ALA A 233 12.54 5.41 -16.15
CA ALA A 233 12.63 6.79 -15.70
C ALA A 233 11.46 7.18 -14.77
N ARG A 234 10.22 6.74 -15.07
CA ARG A 234 9.07 6.99 -14.22
C ARG A 234 9.20 6.31 -12.86
N VAL A 235 9.54 5.02 -12.83
CA VAL A 235 9.69 4.31 -11.56
C VAL A 235 10.87 4.88 -10.74
N ARG A 236 11.94 5.32 -11.41
CA ARG A 236 13.06 6.03 -10.77
C ARG A 236 12.65 7.33 -10.08
N GLN A 237 11.64 8.05 -10.56
CA GLN A 237 11.15 9.25 -9.88
C GLN A 237 10.55 8.91 -8.51
N TYR A 238 9.76 7.84 -8.41
CA TYR A 238 9.26 7.36 -7.10
C TYR A 238 10.41 6.89 -6.21
N MET A 239 11.38 6.18 -6.79
CA MET A 239 12.58 5.76 -6.07
C MET A 239 13.36 6.94 -5.50
N GLU A 240 13.63 7.97 -6.28
CA GLU A 240 14.34 9.16 -5.83
C GLU A 240 13.56 9.90 -4.74
N TYR A 241 12.24 10.00 -4.90
CA TYR A 241 11.36 10.55 -3.90
C TYR A 241 11.46 9.79 -2.58
N ASP A 242 11.30 8.46 -2.60
CA ASP A 242 11.37 7.63 -1.40
C ASP A 242 12.76 7.70 -0.77
N LEU A 243 13.83 7.49 -1.53
CA LEU A 243 15.22 7.56 -1.05
C LEU A 243 15.58 8.95 -0.46
N SER A 244 14.99 10.03 -0.97
CA SER A 244 15.20 11.37 -0.41
C SER A 244 14.56 11.55 0.97
N ARG A 245 13.49 10.80 1.25
CA ARG A 245 12.71 10.84 2.49
C ARG A 245 13.17 9.82 3.53
N LEU A 246 14.00 8.86 3.14
CA LEU A 246 14.67 7.95 4.06
C LEU A 246 15.86 8.64 4.74
N ASN A 247 15.96 8.51 6.07
CA ASN A 247 17.15 8.92 6.83
C ASN A 247 18.29 7.87 6.70
N MET A 248 18.70 7.57 5.46
CA MET A 248 19.75 6.60 5.14
C MET A 248 21.13 7.25 5.06
N PRO A 249 22.21 6.58 5.51
CA PRO A 249 23.59 7.02 5.29
C PRO A 249 23.86 7.42 3.84
N VAL A 250 24.61 8.51 3.64
CA VAL A 250 24.90 9.08 2.31
C VAL A 250 25.55 8.07 1.36
N VAL A 251 26.44 7.22 1.87
CA VAL A 251 27.14 6.20 1.08
C VAL A 251 26.15 5.19 0.48
N GLN A 252 25.32 4.57 1.32
CA GLN A 252 24.28 3.62 0.88
C GLN A 252 23.27 4.28 -0.06
N ARG A 253 22.85 5.52 0.23
CA ARG A 253 21.96 6.29 -0.64
C ARG A 253 22.57 6.53 -2.02
N ASN A 254 23.87 6.82 -2.08
CA ASN A 254 24.59 7.04 -3.34
C ASN A 254 24.77 5.73 -4.12
N GLU A 255 25.00 4.61 -3.44
CA GLU A 255 25.02 3.28 -4.08
C GLU A 255 23.67 2.96 -4.72
N LEU A 256 22.57 3.21 -4.02
CA LEU A 256 21.22 2.98 -4.55
C LEU A 256 20.86 3.90 -5.70
N LYS A 257 21.33 5.15 -5.67
CA LYS A 257 21.16 6.08 -6.80
C LYS A 257 21.90 5.63 -8.08
N ARG A 258 22.87 4.72 -7.97
CA ARG A 258 23.56 4.13 -9.14
C ARG A 258 22.76 2.98 -9.78
N CYS A 259 21.82 2.39 -9.06
CA CYS A 259 20.90 1.38 -9.59
C CYS A 259 19.95 2.02 -10.62
N LYS A 260 19.61 1.30 -11.70
CA LYS A 260 18.47 1.70 -12.55
C LYS A 260 17.18 1.59 -11.75
N LEU A 261 17.02 0.53 -10.95
CA LEU A 261 15.89 0.36 -10.06
C LEU A 261 16.25 -0.54 -8.87
N THR A 262 15.73 -0.25 -7.69
CA THR A 262 15.82 -1.19 -6.55
C THR A 262 14.80 -2.32 -6.70
N MET A 263 15.06 -3.49 -6.11
CA MET A 263 14.09 -4.60 -6.05
C MET A 263 12.75 -4.18 -5.44
N TYR A 264 12.76 -3.31 -4.43
CA TYR A 264 11.54 -2.74 -3.83
C TYR A 264 10.60 -2.15 -4.91
N HIS A 265 11.10 -1.18 -5.67
CA HIS A 265 10.33 -0.50 -6.72
C HIS A 265 10.03 -1.40 -7.93
N TYR A 266 10.89 -2.38 -8.22
CA TYR A 266 10.60 -3.39 -9.25
C TYR A 266 9.34 -4.20 -8.89
N LEU A 267 9.22 -4.66 -7.63
CA LEU A 267 8.04 -5.37 -7.14
C LEU A 267 6.79 -4.48 -7.13
N GLN A 268 6.93 -3.22 -6.70
CA GLN A 268 5.80 -2.26 -6.67
C GLN A 268 5.26 -1.93 -8.07
N SER A 269 6.11 -1.96 -9.09
CA SER A 269 5.69 -1.71 -10.47
C SER A 269 5.23 -2.97 -11.23
N GLY A 270 5.25 -4.14 -10.58
CA GLY A 270 4.90 -5.42 -11.23
C GLY A 270 5.97 -5.94 -12.18
N GLY A 271 7.23 -5.61 -11.93
CA GLY A 271 8.33 -5.81 -12.86
C GLY A 271 8.33 -4.77 -13.96
N VAL A 272 8.08 -3.51 -13.61
CA VAL A 272 8.13 -2.35 -14.51
C VAL A 272 7.02 -2.41 -15.59
N THR A 273 5.80 -2.74 -15.15
CA THR A 273 4.58 -2.72 -15.97
C THR A 273 3.68 -1.52 -15.66
N GLU A 274 4.25 -0.49 -15.04
CA GLU A 274 3.51 0.70 -14.63
C GLU A 274 2.99 1.47 -15.85
N PRO A 275 1.67 1.70 -15.96
CA PRO A 275 1.14 2.53 -17.04
C PRO A 275 1.56 4.00 -16.86
N LEU A 276 1.88 4.66 -17.96
CA LEU A 276 2.46 6.01 -17.96
C LEU A 276 1.43 7.12 -18.18
N THR A 277 0.24 6.75 -18.66
CA THR A 277 -0.87 7.66 -18.95
C THR A 277 -2.19 7.09 -18.44
N ASP A 278 -3.20 7.94 -18.30
CA ASP A 278 -4.56 7.52 -17.96
C ASP A 278 -5.11 6.49 -18.97
N GLY A 279 -4.91 6.73 -20.27
CA GLY A 279 -5.34 5.81 -21.32
C GLY A 279 -4.68 4.43 -21.22
N GLN A 280 -3.39 4.38 -20.89
CA GLN A 280 -2.69 3.12 -20.64
C GLN A 280 -3.15 2.44 -19.34
N THR A 281 -3.53 3.21 -18.32
CA THR A 281 -4.09 2.65 -17.08
C THR A 281 -5.42 1.94 -17.37
N ILE A 282 -6.26 2.54 -18.21
CA ILE A 282 -7.52 1.93 -18.68
C ILE A 282 -7.21 0.67 -19.50
N ALA A 283 -6.31 0.76 -20.48
CA ALA A 283 -5.95 -0.39 -21.33
C ALA A 283 -5.30 -1.53 -20.53
N ALA A 284 -4.45 -1.21 -19.55
CA ALA A 284 -3.84 -2.19 -18.65
C ALA A 284 -4.88 -2.89 -17.79
N SER A 285 -5.86 -2.16 -17.27
CA SER A 285 -7.02 -2.75 -16.62
C SER A 285 -7.75 -3.70 -17.57
N GLU A 286 -8.15 -3.25 -18.76
CA GLU A 286 -8.84 -4.12 -19.72
C GLU A 286 -8.04 -5.39 -20.06
N ALA A 287 -6.75 -5.25 -20.33
CA ALA A 287 -5.86 -6.36 -20.67
C ALA A 287 -5.65 -7.32 -19.49
N MET A 288 -5.40 -6.82 -18.28
CA MET A 288 -5.18 -7.65 -17.09
C MET A 288 -6.43 -8.45 -16.72
N PHE A 289 -7.62 -7.89 -16.96
CA PHE A 289 -8.88 -8.43 -16.45
C PHE A 289 -9.71 -9.17 -17.51
N ASN A 290 -9.50 -8.95 -18.81
CA ASN A 290 -10.12 -9.80 -19.86
C ASN A 290 -9.51 -11.21 -19.90
N ASP A 291 -8.28 -11.36 -19.43
CA ASP A 291 -7.50 -12.61 -19.49
C ASP A 291 -7.22 -13.19 -18.08
N ILE A 292 -8.23 -13.15 -17.20
CA ILE A 292 -8.19 -13.87 -15.92
C ILE A 292 -8.81 -15.24 -16.12
N SER A 293 -7.97 -16.28 -16.00
CA SER A 293 -8.47 -17.66 -16.01
C SER A 293 -9.44 -17.94 -14.86
N GLU A 294 -10.45 -18.76 -15.10
CA GLU A 294 -11.39 -19.23 -14.06
C GLU A 294 -10.67 -19.88 -12.88
N LYS A 295 -9.54 -20.55 -13.15
CA LYS A 295 -8.68 -21.15 -12.12
C LYS A 295 -8.08 -20.09 -11.19
N LEU A 296 -7.53 -19.01 -11.74
CA LEU A 296 -6.98 -17.91 -10.95
C LEU A 296 -8.06 -17.20 -10.15
N LYS A 297 -9.25 -17.00 -10.76
CA LYS A 297 -10.40 -16.40 -10.08
C LYS A 297 -10.85 -17.26 -8.88
N SER A 298 -11.06 -18.55 -9.10
CA SER A 298 -11.44 -19.51 -8.05
C SER A 298 -10.42 -19.58 -6.93
N TYR A 299 -9.13 -19.60 -7.27
CA TYR A 299 -8.05 -19.54 -6.30
C TYR A 299 -8.14 -18.28 -5.45
N ALA A 300 -8.20 -17.12 -6.11
CA ALA A 300 -8.19 -15.82 -5.47
C ALA A 300 -9.38 -15.65 -4.50
N GLU A 301 -10.57 -16.09 -4.89
CA GLU A 301 -11.79 -16.03 -4.08
C GLU A 301 -11.75 -16.92 -2.83
N ALA A 302 -11.07 -18.08 -2.90
CA ALA A 302 -10.94 -19.01 -1.78
C ALA A 302 -9.75 -18.70 -0.84
N THR A 303 -8.88 -17.76 -1.22
CA THR A 303 -7.62 -17.52 -0.50
C THR A 303 -7.87 -16.84 0.85
N SER A 304 -7.30 -17.39 1.93
CA SER A 304 -7.31 -16.78 3.27
C SER A 304 -6.15 -15.81 3.48
N TRP A 305 -6.22 -14.94 4.51
CA TRP A 305 -5.10 -14.06 4.87
C TRP A 305 -3.79 -14.82 5.14
N LYS A 306 -3.86 -15.97 5.81
CA LYS A 306 -2.68 -16.80 6.05
C LYS A 306 -2.05 -17.29 4.74
N ALA A 307 -2.89 -17.66 3.76
CA ALA A 307 -2.42 -18.08 2.45
C ALA A 307 -1.81 -16.90 1.66
N ILE A 308 -2.40 -15.70 1.71
CA ILE A 308 -1.82 -14.49 1.10
C ILE A 308 -0.41 -14.21 1.66
N LEU A 309 -0.24 -14.32 2.98
CA LEU A 309 1.08 -14.16 3.59
C LEU A 309 2.05 -15.26 3.13
N GLY A 310 1.59 -16.52 3.05
CA GLY A 310 2.41 -17.61 2.51
C GLY A 310 2.86 -17.36 1.06
N ASP A 311 1.94 -16.97 0.17
CA ASP A 311 2.25 -16.64 -1.23
C ASP A 311 3.29 -15.52 -1.32
N ASN A 312 3.09 -14.45 -0.55
CA ASN A 312 4.02 -13.32 -0.52
C ASN A 312 5.41 -13.76 -0.05
N GLN A 313 5.49 -14.64 0.95
CA GLN A 313 6.75 -15.19 1.43
C GLN A 313 7.46 -16.00 0.35
N GLU A 314 6.74 -16.89 -0.35
CA GLU A 314 7.29 -17.72 -1.42
C GLU A 314 7.76 -16.88 -2.62
N ILE A 315 6.98 -15.86 -2.99
CA ILE A 315 7.37 -14.92 -4.04
C ILE A 315 8.67 -14.19 -3.66
N MET A 316 8.77 -13.68 -2.42
CA MET A 316 9.99 -13.03 -1.95
C MET A 316 11.18 -13.99 -1.94
N ASN A 317 11.00 -15.22 -1.47
CA ASN A 317 12.04 -16.24 -1.51
C ASN A 317 12.52 -16.53 -2.94
N PHE A 318 11.62 -16.57 -3.91
CA PHE A 318 11.96 -16.73 -5.32
C PHE A 318 12.85 -15.58 -5.81
N PHE A 319 12.50 -14.33 -5.51
CA PHE A 319 13.28 -13.16 -5.95
C PHE A 319 14.69 -13.10 -5.36
N TYR A 320 14.87 -13.47 -4.09
CA TYR A 320 16.21 -13.44 -3.45
C TYR A 320 17.03 -14.72 -3.66
N TYR A 321 16.37 -15.87 -3.84
CA TYR A 321 17.02 -17.17 -3.90
C TYR A 321 16.47 -18.03 -5.04
N PRO A 322 16.50 -17.55 -6.30
CA PRO A 322 15.87 -18.25 -7.41
C PRO A 322 16.47 -19.66 -7.65
N GLY A 323 17.73 -19.89 -7.27
CA GLY A 323 18.39 -21.19 -7.35
C GLY A 323 17.75 -22.31 -6.50
N ASN A 324 16.93 -21.95 -5.51
CA ASN A 324 16.15 -22.91 -4.71
C ASN A 324 14.88 -23.37 -5.45
N TYR A 325 14.45 -22.63 -6.46
CA TYR A 325 13.22 -22.85 -7.22
C TYR A 325 13.57 -23.35 -8.61
N LYS A 326 14.11 -24.57 -8.69
CA LYS A 326 14.44 -25.21 -9.97
C LYS A 326 13.14 -25.49 -10.73
N SER A 327 12.94 -24.84 -11.86
CA SER A 327 11.89 -25.19 -12.81
C SER A 327 12.36 -26.32 -13.72
N SER A 328 11.47 -27.27 -14.01
CA SER A 328 11.66 -28.25 -15.08
C SER A 328 11.38 -27.66 -16.47
N GLU A 329 10.78 -26.47 -16.54
CA GLU A 329 10.46 -25.76 -17.77
C GLU A 329 11.61 -24.84 -18.19
N SER A 330 11.74 -24.58 -19.49
CA SER A 330 12.82 -23.80 -20.10
C SER A 330 12.70 -22.28 -19.93
N PHE A 331 11.81 -21.79 -19.06
CA PHE A 331 11.66 -20.37 -18.82
C PHE A 331 12.78 -19.86 -17.91
N ASP A 332 13.34 -18.70 -18.26
CA ASP A 332 14.30 -18.03 -17.40
C ASP A 332 13.61 -17.49 -16.13
N GLN A 333 14.39 -17.37 -15.05
CA GLN A 333 13.91 -16.93 -13.74
C GLN A 333 13.26 -15.54 -13.76
N TYR A 334 13.67 -14.65 -14.67
CA TYR A 334 13.15 -13.29 -14.74
C TYR A 334 11.74 -13.28 -15.34
N THR A 335 11.55 -14.05 -16.41
CA THR A 335 10.23 -14.31 -17.00
C THR A 335 9.28 -14.90 -15.97
N ILE A 336 9.71 -15.92 -15.21
CA ILE A 336 8.91 -16.52 -14.14
C ILE A 336 8.55 -15.49 -13.07
N GLY A 337 9.52 -14.72 -12.58
CA GLY A 337 9.29 -13.70 -11.54
C GLY A 337 8.28 -12.64 -11.99
N ARG A 338 8.37 -12.17 -13.24
CA ARG A 338 7.40 -11.23 -13.79
C ARG A 338 6.00 -11.83 -13.83
N PHE A 339 5.85 -13.09 -14.26
CA PHE A 339 4.55 -13.76 -14.23
C PHE A 339 3.98 -13.93 -12.82
N LEU A 340 4.83 -14.23 -11.83
CA LEU A 340 4.42 -14.32 -10.43
C LEU A 340 3.85 -12.98 -9.94
N LEU A 341 4.52 -11.85 -10.22
CA LEU A 341 4.04 -10.52 -9.83
C LEU A 341 2.72 -10.15 -10.51
N LEU A 342 2.61 -10.39 -11.82
CA LEU A 342 1.40 -10.08 -12.57
C LEU A 342 0.21 -10.94 -12.12
N ASN A 343 0.43 -12.22 -11.82
CA ASN A 343 -0.62 -13.09 -11.28
C ASN A 343 -1.04 -12.66 -9.87
N GLN A 344 -0.09 -12.21 -9.04
CA GLN A 344 -0.40 -11.67 -7.71
C GLN A 344 -1.23 -10.38 -7.81
N MET A 345 -0.90 -9.50 -8.75
CA MET A 345 -1.68 -8.30 -9.06
C MET A 345 -3.10 -8.64 -9.51
N LYS A 346 -3.26 -9.56 -10.49
CA LYS A 346 -4.56 -10.06 -10.95
C LYS A 346 -5.39 -10.63 -9.78
N ALA A 347 -4.79 -11.49 -8.95
CA ALA A 347 -5.45 -12.07 -7.79
C ALA A 347 -5.87 -11.01 -6.76
N SER A 348 -5.03 -10.01 -6.50
CA SER A 348 -5.33 -8.91 -5.57
C SER A 348 -6.57 -8.11 -6.00
N SER A 349 -6.73 -7.87 -7.30
CA SER A 349 -7.89 -7.13 -7.84
C SER A 349 -9.17 -7.96 -7.82
N VAL A 350 -9.13 -9.26 -8.14
CA VAL A 350 -10.29 -10.16 -7.98
C VAL A 350 -10.77 -10.17 -6.52
N ARG A 351 -9.84 -10.24 -5.58
CA ARG A 351 -10.14 -10.19 -4.15
C ARG A 351 -10.68 -8.81 -3.73
N LEU A 352 -10.14 -7.74 -4.29
CA LEU A 352 -10.64 -6.37 -4.08
C LEU A 352 -12.08 -6.20 -4.59
N ASN A 353 -12.44 -6.77 -5.75
CA ASN A 353 -13.82 -6.76 -6.27
C ASN A 353 -14.79 -7.33 -5.24
N ARG A 354 -14.49 -8.52 -4.69
CA ARG A 354 -15.32 -9.15 -3.65
C ARG A 354 -15.44 -8.25 -2.41
N GLN A 355 -14.34 -7.64 -2.00
CA GLN A 355 -14.35 -6.73 -0.85
C GLN A 355 -15.21 -5.49 -1.09
N LEU A 356 -15.10 -4.87 -2.28
CA LEU A 356 -15.91 -3.73 -2.69
C LEU A 356 -17.39 -4.09 -2.80
N SER A 357 -17.73 -5.24 -3.39
CA SER A 357 -19.11 -5.73 -3.45
C SER A 357 -19.72 -5.85 -2.05
N ASN A 358 -18.99 -6.45 -1.10
CA ASN A 358 -19.44 -6.56 0.29
C ASN A 358 -19.67 -5.19 0.93
N ASP A 359 -18.73 -4.27 0.78
CA ASP A 359 -18.80 -2.92 1.37
C ASP A 359 -19.96 -2.10 0.79
N LEU A 360 -20.22 -2.23 -0.51
CA LEU A 360 -21.30 -1.54 -1.23
C LEU A 360 -22.68 -2.18 -1.03
N LYS A 361 -22.74 -3.48 -0.70
CA LYS A 361 -23.96 -4.21 -0.32
C LYS A 361 -24.34 -3.99 1.14
N ALA A 362 -23.37 -3.94 2.05
CA ALA A 362 -23.60 -3.66 3.47
C ALA A 362 -24.32 -2.32 3.67
N ALA A 363 -24.03 -1.33 2.82
CA ALA A 363 -24.71 -0.04 2.80
C ALA A 363 -26.23 -0.10 2.52
N VAL A 364 -26.76 -1.22 2.00
CA VAL A 364 -28.19 -1.40 1.64
C VAL A 364 -29.03 -1.91 2.78
N LYS A 365 -28.50 -2.86 3.55
CA LYS A 365 -29.25 -3.53 4.62
C LYS A 365 -29.51 -2.61 5.83
N SER A 366 -29.12 -1.35 5.70
CA SER A 366 -29.14 -0.33 6.74
C SER A 366 -29.84 0.96 6.34
N ASN A 367 -30.52 0.96 5.18
CA ASN A 367 -31.66 1.85 4.91
C ASN A 367 -32.95 1.04 5.09
#